data_AF-A0A7C5WYN1-F1
#
_entry.id   AF-A0A7C5WYN1-F1
#
_cell.length_a   1.000
_cell.length_b   1.000
_cell.length_c   1.000
_cell.angle_alpha   90.00
_cell.angle_beta   90.00
_cell.angle_gamma   90.00
#
_symmetry.space_group_name_H-M   'P 1'
#
loop_
_entity.id
_entity.type
_entity.pdbx_description
1 polymer ?
#
loop_
_entity_poly.entity_id
_entity_poly.type
_entity_poly.pdbx_seq_one_letter_code
_entity_poly.pdbx_strand_id
1 'polypeptide(L)'
;DIFDISKHAKDMGFYVGLSSNGTLIDENNIEDIARIGYNYVGISIDGMRETHDRFRRKQGSFDEALRGIRLCRDAGIKVGLRFTLTRDNQQDLPALLQLMNDEGIDKFYLSHLNYAGRGNKNRGDDLHHQMTRAAMDLLFETCWNDVLAGRQREFVTGNNDADGVYLLLWARQNLPEYADRIEAMLRNWGGNASGVNIANIDNIGNVHPDTMWWDYTIGSVRQRPFSDIWMDTSDPLMAGLKQAARPVEGRCADCRYLAICGGNSRTRAWQLSGNFWAEDPGCYLSNTEIGVEEQHSRLQTTAWSRTKVQPVHPPAC
;
A
#
# COMPACT_ATOMS: atom_id res chain seq x y z
N ASP A 1 -3.88 12.07 -23.31
CA ASP A 1 -3.46 10.74 -23.78
C ASP A 1 -3.72 9.62 -22.76
N ILE A 2 -4.15 9.89 -21.51
CA ILE A 2 -4.44 8.81 -20.54
C ILE A 2 -5.43 7.76 -21.08
N PHE A 3 -6.48 8.18 -21.79
CA PHE A 3 -7.43 7.25 -22.40
C PHE A 3 -6.79 6.39 -23.50
N ASP A 4 -5.91 6.97 -24.31
CA ASP A 4 -5.20 6.24 -25.37
C ASP A 4 -4.26 5.18 -24.76
N ILE A 5 -3.50 5.56 -23.73
CA ILE A 5 -2.57 4.67 -23.02
C ILE A 5 -3.34 3.52 -22.35
N SER A 6 -4.42 3.84 -21.63
CA SER A 6 -5.24 2.84 -20.95
C SER A 6 -5.92 1.90 -21.94
N LYS A 7 -6.43 2.42 -23.07
CA LYS A 7 -7.04 1.59 -24.11
C LYS A 7 -6.01 0.64 -24.73
N HIS A 8 -4.82 1.14 -25.03
CA HIS A 8 -3.73 0.32 -25.56
C HIS A 8 -3.37 -0.81 -24.60
N ALA A 9 -3.24 -0.53 -23.30
CA ALA A 9 -2.97 -1.55 -22.29
C ALA A 9 -4.09 -2.60 -22.19
N LYS A 10 -5.36 -2.19 -22.28
CA LYS A 10 -6.51 -3.10 -22.32
C LYS A 10 -6.49 -3.99 -23.56
N ASP A 11 -6.14 -3.45 -24.72
CA ASP A 11 -6.05 -4.19 -25.98
C ASP A 11 -4.92 -5.24 -25.95
N MET A 12 -3.90 -5.01 -25.13
CA MET A 12 -2.85 -5.99 -24.84
C MET A 12 -3.27 -7.06 -23.82
N GLY A 13 -4.47 -6.97 -23.26
CA GLY A 13 -5.00 -7.93 -22.28
C GLY A 13 -4.57 -7.66 -20.84
N PHE A 14 -4.01 -6.49 -20.52
CA PHE A 14 -3.63 -6.17 -19.14
C PHE A 14 -4.86 -5.93 -18.25
N TYR A 15 -4.70 -6.26 -16.96
CA TYR A 15 -5.54 -5.70 -15.92
C TYR A 15 -5.18 -4.21 -15.76
N VAL A 16 -6.13 -3.32 -15.99
CA VAL A 16 -5.90 -1.87 -15.91
C VAL A 16 -6.74 -1.26 -14.81
N GLY A 17 -6.08 -0.69 -13.81
CA GLY A 17 -6.71 0.08 -12.74
C GLY A 17 -6.40 1.57 -12.84
N LEU A 18 -7.37 2.42 -12.51
CA LEU A 18 -7.19 3.87 -12.42
C LEU A 18 -7.23 4.31 -10.97
N SER A 19 -6.20 5.01 -10.51
CA SER A 19 -6.22 5.69 -9.21
C SER A 19 -6.41 7.19 -9.43
N SER A 20 -7.44 7.78 -8.83
CA SER A 20 -7.76 9.20 -9.00
C SER A 20 -8.16 9.84 -7.67
N ASN A 21 -8.06 11.17 -7.58
CA ASN A 21 -8.70 11.92 -6.50
C ASN A 21 -10.22 12.09 -6.73
N GLY A 22 -10.74 11.63 -7.87
CA GLY A 22 -12.16 11.66 -8.22
C GLY A 22 -12.71 13.03 -8.63
N THR A 23 -12.04 14.13 -8.25
CA THR A 23 -12.58 15.48 -8.38
C THR A 23 -12.87 15.94 -9.82
N LEU A 24 -12.17 15.35 -10.80
CA LEU A 24 -12.34 15.66 -12.22
C LEU A 24 -13.17 14.61 -12.97
N ILE A 25 -13.72 13.60 -12.28
CA ILE A 25 -14.64 12.65 -12.89
C ILE A 25 -16.03 13.31 -12.90
N ASP A 26 -16.58 13.50 -14.09
CA ASP A 26 -17.83 14.22 -14.29
C ASP A 26 -18.63 13.66 -15.47
N GLU A 27 -19.79 14.26 -15.70
CA GLU A 27 -20.72 13.87 -16.76
C GLU A 27 -20.10 14.03 -18.16
N ASN A 28 -19.07 14.87 -18.31
CA ASN A 28 -18.42 15.11 -19.60
C ASN A 28 -17.41 14.02 -19.98
N ASN A 29 -16.91 13.24 -19.01
CA ASN A 29 -15.89 12.23 -19.27
C ASN A 29 -16.22 10.82 -18.78
N ILE A 30 -17.32 10.63 -18.05
CA ILE A 30 -17.69 9.31 -17.52
C ILE A 30 -17.88 8.27 -18.61
N GLU A 31 -18.45 8.65 -19.76
CA GLU A 31 -18.64 7.75 -20.90
C GLU A 31 -17.29 7.27 -21.48
N ASP A 32 -16.29 8.16 -21.55
CA ASP A 32 -14.96 7.79 -22.00
C ASP A 32 -14.27 6.86 -21.00
N ILE A 33 -14.39 7.14 -19.69
CA ILE A 33 -13.86 6.26 -18.63
C ILE A 33 -14.51 4.87 -18.72
N ALA A 34 -15.83 4.80 -18.93
CA ALA A 34 -16.57 3.55 -19.09
C ALA A 34 -16.10 2.79 -20.35
N ARG A 35 -15.90 3.49 -21.47
CA ARG A 35 -15.44 2.90 -22.74
C ARG A 35 -14.07 2.23 -22.65
N ILE A 36 -13.19 2.69 -21.76
CA ILE A 36 -11.90 2.03 -21.52
C ILE A 36 -12.10 0.62 -20.93
N GLY A 37 -13.12 0.42 -20.11
CA GLY A 37 -13.33 -0.84 -19.41
C GLY A 37 -12.26 -1.11 -18.35
N TYR A 38 -11.94 -0.10 -17.54
CA TYR A 38 -11.07 -0.26 -16.36
C TYR A 38 -11.58 -1.41 -15.48
N ASN A 39 -10.66 -2.26 -15.02
CA ASN A 39 -11.00 -3.34 -14.10
C ASN A 39 -11.32 -2.82 -12.69
N TYR A 40 -10.78 -1.64 -12.34
CA TYR A 40 -11.00 -0.99 -11.07
C TYR A 40 -10.71 0.51 -11.16
N VAL A 41 -11.58 1.36 -10.63
CA VAL A 41 -11.32 2.78 -10.38
C VAL A 41 -11.29 3.02 -8.87
N GLY A 42 -10.12 3.36 -8.34
CA GLY A 42 -9.95 3.70 -6.93
C GLY A 42 -9.96 5.20 -6.72
N ILE A 43 -10.95 5.70 -5.98
CA ILE A 43 -11.11 7.12 -5.68
C ILE A 43 -10.69 7.40 -4.24
N SER A 44 -9.78 8.35 -4.07
CA SER A 44 -9.32 8.71 -2.74
C SER A 44 -10.39 9.43 -1.92
N ILE A 45 -10.68 8.92 -0.71
CA ILE A 45 -11.46 9.57 0.32
C ILE A 45 -10.71 9.40 1.66
N ASP A 46 -9.97 10.43 2.11
CA ASP A 46 -9.13 10.37 3.33
C ASP A 46 -9.79 10.89 4.61
N GLY A 47 -11.11 10.76 4.70
CA GLY A 47 -11.90 11.20 5.84
C GLY A 47 -13.33 11.56 5.42
N MET A 48 -14.16 11.88 6.40
CA MET A 48 -15.44 12.53 6.15
C MET A 48 -15.20 13.98 5.69
N ARG A 49 -16.22 14.59 5.11
CA ARG A 49 -16.21 15.91 4.46
C ARG A 49 -15.14 16.91 4.94
N GLU A 50 -15.20 17.34 6.20
CA GLU A 50 -14.27 18.34 6.72
C GLU A 50 -12.82 17.84 6.77
N THR A 51 -12.62 16.62 7.29
CA THR A 51 -11.31 15.97 7.36
C THR A 51 -10.71 15.78 5.98
N HIS A 52 -11.51 15.31 5.02
CA HIS A 52 -11.08 15.08 3.64
C HIS A 52 -10.66 16.38 2.96
N ASP A 53 -11.51 17.41 2.98
CA ASP A 53 -11.25 18.70 2.34
C ASP A 53 -9.99 19.35 2.93
N ARG A 54 -9.81 19.27 4.26
CA ARG A 54 -8.60 19.73 4.96
C ARG A 54 -7.37 18.93 4.53
N PHE A 55 -7.47 17.60 4.50
CA PHE A 55 -6.37 16.70 4.10
C PHE A 55 -5.92 16.95 2.66
N ARG A 56 -6.89 17.10 1.75
CA ARG A 56 -6.67 17.34 0.32
C ARG A 56 -6.39 18.80 -0.02
N ARG A 57 -6.55 19.70 0.95
CA ARG A 57 -6.35 21.16 0.81
C ARG A 57 -7.21 21.76 -0.29
N LYS A 58 -8.44 21.24 -0.44
CA LYS A 58 -9.41 21.69 -1.43
C LYS A 58 -10.81 21.59 -0.81
N GLN A 59 -11.43 22.74 -0.57
CA GLN A 59 -12.82 22.79 -0.12
C GLN A 59 -13.74 22.21 -1.20
N GLY A 60 -14.71 21.38 -0.80
CA GLY A 60 -15.63 20.68 -1.68
C GLY A 60 -15.08 19.40 -2.32
N SER A 61 -13.81 19.02 -2.06
CA SER A 61 -13.23 17.85 -2.74
C SER A 61 -13.88 16.54 -2.31
N PHE A 62 -14.43 16.45 -1.10
CA PHE A 62 -15.20 15.29 -0.67
C PHE A 62 -16.43 15.07 -1.56
N ASP A 63 -17.22 16.12 -1.83
CA ASP A 63 -18.41 16.01 -2.67
C ASP A 63 -18.06 15.68 -4.11
N GLU A 64 -17.04 16.33 -4.66
CA GLU A 64 -16.60 16.07 -6.03
C GLU A 64 -16.11 14.62 -6.17
N ALA A 65 -15.36 14.11 -5.20
CA ALA A 65 -14.89 12.72 -5.19
C ALA A 65 -16.05 11.73 -5.02
N LEU A 66 -17.00 12.02 -4.13
CA LEU A 66 -18.20 11.20 -3.92
C LEU A 66 -19.11 11.19 -5.17
N ARG A 67 -19.23 12.34 -5.86
CA ARG A 67 -19.91 12.42 -7.16
C ARG A 67 -19.21 11.54 -8.20
N GLY A 68 -17.87 11.61 -8.29
CA GLY A 68 -17.09 10.75 -9.17
C GLY A 68 -17.27 9.25 -8.87
N ILE A 69 -17.41 8.88 -7.59
CA ILE A 69 -17.72 7.51 -7.17
C ILE A 69 -19.10 7.07 -7.68
N ARG A 70 -20.13 7.89 -7.46
CA ARG A 70 -21.51 7.61 -7.89
C ARG A 70 -21.60 7.48 -9.41
N LEU A 71 -20.96 8.39 -10.16
CA LEU A 71 -20.88 8.31 -11.62
C LEU A 71 -20.23 7.02 -12.10
N CYS A 72 -19.10 6.60 -11.49
CA CYS A 72 -18.47 5.32 -11.81
C CYS A 72 -19.41 4.14 -11.54
N ARG A 73 -20.04 4.10 -10.36
CA ARG A 73 -20.98 3.05 -9.96
C ARG A 73 -22.15 2.96 -10.93
N ASP A 74 -22.79 4.09 -11.22
CA ASP A 74 -23.99 4.17 -12.06
C ASP A 74 -23.68 3.81 -13.53
N ALA A 75 -22.44 4.04 -13.98
CA ALA A 75 -21.92 3.58 -15.26
C ALA A 75 -21.48 2.09 -15.28
N GLY A 76 -21.68 1.34 -14.19
CA GLY A 76 -21.31 -0.08 -14.08
C GLY A 76 -19.81 -0.33 -13.95
N ILE A 77 -19.02 0.69 -13.59
CA ILE A 77 -17.58 0.58 -13.41
C ILE A 77 -17.31 0.12 -11.97
N LYS A 78 -16.48 -0.92 -11.80
CA LYS A 78 -16.03 -1.35 -10.48
C LYS A 78 -15.23 -0.24 -9.80
N VAL A 79 -15.85 0.44 -8.86
CA VAL A 79 -15.27 1.57 -8.12
C VAL A 79 -15.03 1.20 -6.66
N GLY A 80 -14.09 1.86 -6.00
CA GLY A 80 -13.82 1.65 -4.58
C GLY A 80 -13.19 2.85 -3.89
N LEU A 81 -13.38 2.89 -2.58
CA LEU A 81 -12.81 3.92 -1.71
C LEU A 81 -11.34 3.60 -1.45
N ARG A 82 -10.47 4.60 -1.56
CA ARG A 82 -9.07 4.52 -1.10
C ARG A 82 -8.85 5.50 0.04
N PHE A 83 -8.46 5.00 1.20
CA PHE A 83 -8.25 5.78 2.42
C PHE A 83 -6.79 5.66 2.87
N THR A 84 -6.11 6.78 3.10
CA THR A 84 -4.77 6.78 3.69
C THR A 84 -4.87 7.00 5.20
N LEU A 85 -4.52 5.99 5.99
CA LEU A 85 -4.61 6.05 7.45
C LEU A 85 -3.53 6.96 8.04
N THR A 86 -3.93 7.93 8.85
CA THR A 86 -3.06 8.84 9.60
C THR A 86 -3.63 9.13 10.99
N ARG A 87 -2.81 9.73 11.87
CA ARG A 87 -3.28 10.18 13.19
C ARG A 87 -4.41 11.22 13.11
N ASP A 88 -4.43 12.02 12.03
CA ASP A 88 -5.33 13.15 11.89
C ASP A 88 -6.72 12.76 11.34
N ASN A 89 -6.85 11.55 10.80
CA ASN A 89 -8.07 11.08 10.14
C ASN A 89 -8.55 9.68 10.56
N GLN A 90 -7.83 8.96 11.43
CA GLN A 90 -8.18 7.60 11.84
C GLN A 90 -9.60 7.48 12.43
N GLN A 91 -10.07 8.52 13.12
CA GLN A 91 -11.39 8.57 13.74
C GLN A 91 -12.54 8.51 12.73
N ASP A 92 -12.27 8.81 11.45
CA ASP A 92 -13.27 8.78 10.38
C ASP A 92 -13.41 7.39 9.74
N LEU A 93 -12.51 6.44 10.03
CA LEU A 93 -12.53 5.11 9.42
C LEU A 93 -13.88 4.38 9.60
N PRO A 94 -14.51 4.34 10.80
CA PRO A 94 -15.84 3.74 10.95
C PRO A 94 -16.91 4.40 10.06
N ALA A 95 -16.89 5.73 9.95
CA ALA A 95 -17.84 6.47 9.12
C ALA A 95 -17.60 6.23 7.62
N LEU A 96 -16.35 6.02 7.19
CA LEU A 96 -16.02 5.66 5.81
C LEU A 96 -16.46 4.24 5.45
N LEU A 97 -16.36 3.29 6.38
CA LEU A 97 -16.92 1.94 6.20
C LEU A 97 -18.45 1.98 6.11
N GLN A 98 -19.10 2.86 6.88
CA GLN A 98 -20.54 3.10 6.74
C GLN A 98 -20.89 3.76 5.39
N LEU A 99 -20.10 4.75 4.95
CA LEU A 99 -20.28 5.40 3.65
C LEU A 99 -20.19 4.39 2.50
N MET A 100 -19.26 3.43 2.59
CA MET A 100 -19.18 2.32 1.63
C MET A 100 -20.49 1.52 1.56
N ASN A 101 -21.15 1.28 2.70
CA ASN A 101 -22.46 0.63 2.74
C ASN A 101 -23.53 1.49 2.07
N ASP A 102 -23.62 2.76 2.48
CA ASP A 102 -24.66 3.69 2.05
C ASP A 102 -24.61 3.95 0.54
N GLU A 103 -23.40 3.95 -0.03
CA GLU A 103 -23.18 4.15 -1.46
C GLU A 103 -23.20 2.86 -2.29
N GLY A 104 -23.35 1.69 -1.67
CA GLY A 104 -23.33 0.40 -2.37
C GLY A 104 -22.00 0.13 -3.08
N ILE A 105 -20.88 0.42 -2.40
CA ILE A 105 -19.54 0.22 -2.94
C ILE A 105 -18.98 -1.10 -2.40
N ASP A 106 -18.37 -1.90 -3.27
CA ASP A 106 -17.90 -3.25 -2.89
C ASP A 106 -16.40 -3.34 -2.65
N LYS A 107 -15.65 -2.23 -2.74
CA LYS A 107 -14.20 -2.23 -2.55
C LYS A 107 -13.71 -1.11 -1.64
N PHE A 108 -12.95 -1.48 -0.63
CA PHE A 108 -12.25 -0.58 0.29
C PHE A 108 -10.76 -0.87 0.30
N TYR A 109 -9.96 0.16 0.04
CA TYR A 109 -8.51 0.08 0.08
C TYR A 109 -7.98 0.97 1.22
N LEU A 110 -7.39 0.37 2.25
CA LEU A 110 -6.64 1.10 3.27
C LEU A 110 -5.15 1.13 2.90
N SER A 111 -4.62 2.33 2.74
CA SER A 111 -3.19 2.56 2.56
C SER A 111 -2.56 2.96 3.88
N HIS A 112 -1.49 2.27 4.27
CA HIS A 112 -0.57 2.80 5.27
C HIS A 112 0.26 3.93 4.66
N LEU A 113 0.65 4.89 5.50
CA LEU A 113 1.50 5.99 5.07
C LEU A 113 2.91 5.47 4.80
N ASN A 114 3.30 5.43 3.52
CA ASN A 114 4.71 5.32 3.16
C ASN A 114 5.35 6.69 3.38
N TYR A 115 6.42 6.76 4.16
CA TYR A 115 7.15 8.01 4.43
C TYR A 115 7.89 8.57 3.20
N ALA A 116 7.70 7.93 2.04
CA ALA A 116 8.28 8.31 0.79
C ALA A 116 7.51 9.46 0.14
N GLY A 117 8.20 10.58 -0.02
CA GLY A 117 7.64 11.81 -0.57
C GLY A 117 7.02 12.72 0.49
N ARG A 118 5.88 13.36 0.16
CA ARG A 118 5.28 14.46 0.96
C ARG A 118 4.71 14.03 2.31
N GLY A 119 4.62 12.72 2.59
CA GLY A 119 4.08 12.12 3.82
C GLY A 119 5.05 12.01 5.00
N ASN A 120 6.25 12.59 4.90
CA ASN A 120 7.38 12.35 5.81
C ASN A 120 7.29 13.01 7.21
N LYS A 121 6.10 13.16 7.80
CA LYS A 121 5.93 13.94 9.05
C LYS A 121 5.72 13.15 10.34
N ASN A 122 5.36 11.87 10.29
CA ASN A 122 4.83 11.17 11.46
C ASN A 122 5.57 9.86 11.74
N ARG A 123 6.69 9.90 12.45
CA ARG A 123 7.46 8.70 12.80
C ARG A 123 6.96 8.00 14.08
N GLY A 124 7.28 6.72 14.16
CA GLY A 124 6.81 5.69 15.10
C GLY A 124 6.83 6.08 16.57
N ASP A 125 5.63 6.24 17.10
CA ASP A 125 5.28 6.22 18.52
C ASP A 125 4.45 4.94 18.73
N ASP A 126 4.46 4.35 19.91
CA ASP A 126 3.59 3.21 20.27
C ASP A 126 2.12 3.52 19.94
N LEU A 127 1.73 4.80 20.06
CA LEU A 127 0.41 5.29 19.64
C LEU A 127 0.09 5.03 18.17
N HIS A 128 1.08 5.12 17.27
CA HIS A 128 0.88 4.83 15.84
C HIS A 128 0.67 3.33 15.59
N HIS A 129 1.40 2.47 16.30
CA HIS A 129 1.24 1.02 16.21
C HIS A 129 -0.11 0.59 16.79
N GLN A 130 -0.54 1.17 17.92
CA GLN A 130 -1.86 0.93 18.52
C GLN A 130 -2.99 1.40 17.60
N MET A 131 -2.88 2.61 17.03
CA MET A 131 -3.80 3.11 16.01
C MET A 131 -3.92 2.16 14.83
N THR A 132 -2.77 1.65 14.34
CA THR A 132 -2.73 0.71 13.23
C THR A 132 -3.46 -0.58 13.57
N ARG A 133 -3.23 -1.15 14.76
CA ARG A 133 -3.93 -2.35 15.23
C ARG A 133 -5.43 -2.13 15.30
N ALA A 134 -5.87 -1.05 15.95
CA ALA A 134 -7.29 -0.73 16.07
C ALA A 134 -7.98 -0.59 14.70
N ALA A 135 -7.30 0.02 13.72
CA ALA A 135 -7.81 0.08 12.35
C ALA A 135 -7.91 -1.32 11.71
N MET A 136 -6.90 -2.17 11.88
CA MET A 136 -6.91 -3.52 11.32
C MET A 136 -7.94 -4.43 11.99
N ASP A 137 -8.09 -4.36 13.32
CA ASP A 137 -9.12 -5.10 14.06
C ASP A 137 -10.52 -4.73 13.53
N LEU A 138 -10.81 -3.43 13.40
CA LEU A 138 -12.06 -2.95 12.83
C LEU A 138 -12.29 -3.45 11.39
N LEU A 139 -11.26 -3.43 10.55
CA LEU A 139 -11.33 -3.92 9.17
C LEU A 139 -11.59 -5.42 9.09
N PHE A 140 -10.93 -6.23 9.93
CA PHE A 140 -11.12 -7.67 9.97
C PHE A 140 -12.51 -8.03 10.49
N GLU A 141 -12.97 -7.37 11.55
CA GLU A 141 -14.33 -7.54 12.08
C GLU A 141 -15.38 -7.15 11.05
N THR A 142 -15.19 -6.03 10.35
CA THR A 142 -16.10 -5.59 9.28
C THR A 142 -16.15 -6.61 8.14
N CYS A 143 -14.97 -7.08 7.68
CA CYS A 143 -14.88 -8.10 6.64
C CYS A 143 -15.56 -9.40 7.07
N TRP A 144 -15.38 -9.83 8.32
CA TRP A 144 -16.00 -11.05 8.83
C TRP A 144 -17.52 -10.92 8.93
N ASN A 145 -18.02 -9.77 9.39
CA ASN A 145 -19.45 -9.47 9.41
C ASN A 145 -20.06 -9.45 7.99
N ASP A 146 -19.32 -8.98 7.00
CA ASP A 146 -19.72 -9.05 5.59
C ASP A 146 -19.83 -10.51 5.11
N VAL A 147 -18.85 -11.34 5.42
CA VAL A 147 -18.87 -12.79 5.11
C VAL A 147 -20.08 -13.47 5.75
N LEU A 148 -20.33 -13.26 7.04
CA LEU A 148 -21.47 -13.83 7.77
C LEU A 148 -22.82 -13.38 7.20
N ALA A 149 -22.89 -12.15 6.69
CA ALA A 149 -24.08 -11.62 6.05
C ALA A 149 -24.21 -11.99 4.57
N GLY A 150 -23.30 -12.80 4.02
CA GLY A 150 -23.30 -13.19 2.60
C GLY A 150 -22.96 -12.05 1.63
N ARG A 151 -22.39 -10.94 2.12
CA ARG A 151 -21.94 -9.82 1.28
C ARG A 151 -20.59 -10.15 0.67
N GLN A 152 -20.43 -9.92 -0.64
CA GLN A 152 -19.18 -10.14 -1.35
C GLN A 152 -18.47 -8.80 -1.56
N ARG A 153 -17.44 -8.54 -0.76
CA ARG A 153 -16.69 -7.27 -0.77
C ARG A 153 -15.20 -7.50 -0.70
N GLU A 154 -14.45 -6.55 -1.22
CA GLU A 154 -13.00 -6.55 -1.26
C GLU A 154 -12.42 -5.52 -0.30
N PHE A 155 -11.80 -6.00 0.77
CA PHE A 155 -10.96 -5.18 1.65
C PHE A 155 -9.50 -5.45 1.31
N VAL A 156 -8.79 -4.39 0.96
CA VAL A 156 -7.37 -4.46 0.60
C VAL A 156 -6.62 -3.52 1.51
N THR A 157 -5.58 -4.02 2.16
CA THR A 157 -4.59 -3.18 2.83
C THR A 157 -3.31 -3.14 2.01
N GLY A 158 -2.60 -2.03 2.05
CA GLY A 158 -1.37 -1.88 1.28
C GLY A 158 -0.35 -0.97 1.94
N ASN A 159 0.88 -1.12 1.50
CA ASN A 159 2.08 -0.48 2.06
C ASN A 159 2.50 -1.02 3.44
N ASN A 160 1.83 -1.99 4.05
CA ASN A 160 2.31 -2.61 5.29
C ASN A 160 2.06 -4.11 5.26
N ASP A 161 3.07 -4.88 4.85
CA ASP A 161 2.94 -6.34 4.70
C ASP A 161 2.83 -7.06 6.05
N ALA A 162 3.04 -6.36 7.17
CA ALA A 162 2.75 -6.90 8.51
C ALA A 162 1.25 -7.16 8.73
N ASP A 163 0.37 -6.51 7.95
CA ASP A 163 -1.08 -6.72 8.00
C ASP A 163 -1.46 -8.17 7.72
N GLY A 164 -0.77 -8.84 6.79
CA GLY A 164 -1.01 -10.26 6.50
C GLY A 164 -0.68 -11.15 7.69
N VAL A 165 0.41 -10.87 8.39
CA VAL A 165 0.77 -11.60 9.61
C VAL A 165 -0.22 -11.30 10.72
N TYR A 166 -0.65 -10.05 10.87
CA TYR A 166 -1.64 -9.67 11.88
C TYR A 166 -3.01 -10.32 11.62
N LEU A 167 -3.43 -10.42 10.35
CA LEU A 167 -4.61 -11.18 9.95
C LEU A 167 -4.51 -12.65 10.37
N LEU A 168 -3.34 -13.28 10.19
CA LEU A 168 -3.13 -14.66 10.64
C LEU A 168 -3.24 -14.79 12.17
N LEU A 169 -2.67 -13.85 12.93
CA LEU A 169 -2.77 -13.85 14.39
C LEU A 169 -4.23 -13.66 14.85
N TRP A 170 -4.95 -12.73 14.23
CA TRP A 170 -6.37 -12.49 14.47
C TRP A 170 -7.20 -13.74 14.12
N ALA A 171 -6.94 -14.36 12.97
CA ALA A 171 -7.65 -15.56 12.52
C ALA A 171 -7.41 -16.77 13.44
N ARG A 172 -6.20 -16.95 13.97
CA ARG A 172 -5.94 -18.02 14.96
C ARG A 172 -6.78 -17.88 16.23
N GLN A 173 -7.12 -16.65 16.62
CA GLN A 173 -7.93 -16.38 17.80
C GLN A 173 -9.43 -16.47 17.51
N ASN A 174 -9.87 -15.94 16.36
CA ASN A 174 -11.29 -15.73 16.05
C ASN A 174 -11.87 -16.78 15.10
N LEU A 175 -11.05 -17.36 14.24
CA LEU A 175 -11.40 -18.26 13.13
C LEU A 175 -10.42 -19.46 13.06
N PRO A 176 -10.19 -20.21 14.16
CA PRO A 176 -9.15 -21.22 14.23
C PRO A 176 -9.28 -22.30 13.15
N GLU A 177 -10.49 -22.64 12.71
CA GLU A 177 -10.73 -23.61 11.65
C GLU A 177 -10.23 -23.17 10.26
N TYR A 178 -10.01 -21.87 10.04
CA TYR A 178 -9.51 -21.32 8.77
C TYR A 178 -8.04 -20.89 8.82
N ALA A 179 -7.43 -20.88 10.01
CA ALA A 179 -6.10 -20.32 10.23
C ALA A 179 -5.02 -20.95 9.35
N ASP A 180 -4.99 -22.28 9.22
CA ASP A 180 -3.99 -22.98 8.40
C ASP A 180 -4.12 -22.65 6.91
N ARG A 181 -5.36 -22.53 6.43
CA ARG A 181 -5.64 -22.14 5.04
C ARG A 181 -5.20 -20.70 4.78
N ILE A 182 -5.51 -19.79 5.70
CA ILE A 182 -5.09 -18.39 5.62
C ILE A 182 -3.56 -18.30 5.62
N GLU A 183 -2.88 -19.05 6.49
CA GLU A 183 -1.42 -19.10 6.53
C GLU A 183 -0.83 -19.58 5.19
N ALA A 184 -1.37 -20.66 4.61
CA ALA A 184 -0.91 -21.16 3.33
C ALA A 184 -1.10 -20.13 2.20
N MET A 185 -2.24 -19.42 2.17
CA MET A 185 -2.50 -18.36 1.20
C MET A 185 -1.51 -17.19 1.36
N LEU A 186 -1.25 -16.77 2.59
CA LEU A 186 -0.33 -15.69 2.92
C LEU A 186 1.12 -16.03 2.58
N ARG A 187 1.56 -17.27 2.83
CA ARG A 187 2.88 -17.76 2.43
C ARG A 187 3.04 -17.81 0.92
N ASN A 188 1.99 -18.22 0.20
CA ASN A 188 2.01 -18.23 -1.27
C ASN A 188 1.99 -16.81 -1.85
N TRP A 189 1.39 -15.84 -1.15
CA TRP A 189 1.47 -14.42 -1.50
C TRP A 189 2.88 -13.86 -1.33
N GLY A 190 3.59 -14.23 -0.25
CA GLY A 190 5.00 -13.89 -0.03
C GLY A 190 5.27 -12.47 0.50
N GLY A 191 4.22 -11.65 0.65
CA GLY A 191 4.30 -10.33 1.25
C GLY A 191 4.90 -9.29 0.31
N ASN A 192 5.90 -8.56 0.79
CA ASN A 192 6.48 -7.46 0.01
C ASN A 192 7.04 -7.94 -1.34
N ALA A 193 6.54 -7.37 -2.42
CA ALA A 193 6.83 -7.81 -3.79
C ALA A 193 7.72 -6.85 -4.61
N SER A 194 8.29 -5.82 -3.96
CA SER A 194 9.21 -4.87 -4.61
C SER A 194 10.36 -5.60 -5.30
N GLY A 195 10.70 -5.22 -6.53
CA GLY A 195 11.78 -5.84 -7.32
C GLY A 195 11.47 -7.23 -7.89
N VAL A 196 10.28 -7.79 -7.60
CA VAL A 196 9.83 -9.12 -8.03
C VAL A 196 8.56 -9.04 -8.87
N ASN A 197 7.43 -8.69 -8.26
CA ASN A 197 6.12 -8.59 -8.94
C ASN A 197 5.56 -7.16 -8.99
N ILE A 198 6.24 -6.19 -8.36
CA ILE A 198 5.84 -4.78 -8.35
C ILE A 198 7.00 -3.93 -8.85
N ALA A 199 6.73 -3.06 -9.82
CA ALA A 199 7.64 -2.03 -10.33
C ALA A 199 6.89 -0.71 -10.49
N ASN A 200 7.62 0.39 -10.63
CA ASN A 200 7.08 1.69 -10.99
C ASN A 200 7.87 2.31 -12.13
N ILE A 201 7.16 2.89 -13.12
CA ILE A 201 7.76 3.70 -14.16
C ILE A 201 7.22 5.11 -13.97
N ASP A 202 8.10 6.06 -13.64
CA ASP A 202 7.70 7.44 -13.40
C ASP A 202 7.31 8.18 -14.69
N ASN A 203 6.84 9.42 -14.56
CA ASN A 203 6.37 10.23 -15.67
C ASN A 203 7.47 10.69 -16.64
N ILE A 204 8.75 10.45 -16.33
CA ILE A 204 9.88 10.71 -17.21
C ILE A 204 10.57 9.42 -17.69
N GLY A 205 10.02 8.26 -17.35
CA GLY A 205 10.47 6.95 -17.81
C GLY A 205 11.56 6.32 -16.94
N ASN A 206 11.84 6.82 -15.73
CA ASN A 206 12.70 6.12 -14.79
C ASN A 206 11.95 4.93 -14.20
N VAL A 207 12.67 3.83 -14.01
CA VAL A 207 12.17 2.61 -13.39
C VAL A 207 12.61 2.58 -11.93
N HIS A 208 11.67 2.25 -11.05
CA HIS A 208 11.87 2.10 -9.61
C HIS A 208 11.40 0.71 -9.17
N PRO A 209 12.01 0.13 -8.13
CA PRO A 209 11.69 -1.22 -7.67
C PRO A 209 10.35 -1.30 -6.91
N ASP A 210 9.72 -0.17 -6.58
CA ASP A 210 8.45 -0.11 -5.87
C ASP A 210 7.64 1.13 -6.26
N THR A 211 6.31 1.04 -6.14
CA THR A 211 5.34 2.14 -6.39
C THR A 211 5.68 3.47 -5.73
N MET A 212 6.28 3.44 -4.54
CA MET A 212 6.54 4.65 -3.75
C MET A 212 8.02 5.02 -3.64
N TRP A 213 8.91 4.36 -4.39
CA TRP A 213 10.36 4.54 -4.23
C TRP A 213 11.01 5.45 -5.28
N TRP A 214 10.52 6.68 -5.36
CA TRP A 214 10.96 7.64 -6.39
C TRP A 214 12.40 8.12 -6.23
N ASP A 215 12.98 7.97 -5.04
CA ASP A 215 14.35 8.42 -4.73
C ASP A 215 15.43 7.39 -5.12
N TYR A 216 15.06 6.21 -5.65
CA TYR A 216 16.00 5.18 -6.10
C TYR A 216 15.62 4.68 -7.49
N THR A 217 16.46 4.98 -8.48
CA THR A 217 16.22 4.63 -9.89
C THR A 217 17.13 3.48 -10.30
N ILE A 218 16.56 2.41 -10.86
CA ILE A 218 17.31 1.23 -11.33
C ILE A 218 17.57 1.25 -12.86
N GLY A 219 17.02 2.25 -13.56
CA GLY A 219 17.25 2.46 -14.99
C GLY A 219 16.17 3.35 -15.61
N SER A 220 16.19 3.50 -16.94
CA SER A 220 15.16 4.23 -17.67
C SER A 220 14.73 3.51 -18.94
N VAL A 221 13.41 3.38 -19.15
CA VAL A 221 12.84 2.79 -20.37
C VAL A 221 13.08 3.64 -21.62
N ARG A 222 13.59 4.87 -21.45
CA ARG A 222 14.06 5.72 -22.56
C ARG A 222 15.45 5.35 -23.07
N GLN A 223 16.21 4.57 -22.29
CA GLN A 223 17.60 4.23 -22.59
C GLN A 223 17.76 2.75 -22.98
N ARG A 224 17.06 1.85 -22.29
CA ARG A 224 17.09 0.40 -22.59
C ARG A 224 15.72 -0.24 -22.29
N PRO A 225 15.40 -1.40 -22.89
CA PRO A 225 14.13 -2.10 -22.65
C PRO A 225 13.86 -2.36 -21.15
N PHE A 226 12.58 -2.31 -20.75
CA PHE A 226 12.18 -2.62 -19.37
C PHE A 226 12.63 -4.01 -18.93
N SER A 227 12.57 -5.01 -19.82
CA SER A 227 13.04 -6.38 -19.55
C SER A 227 14.48 -6.43 -19.07
N ASP A 228 15.33 -5.61 -19.67
CA ASP A 228 16.76 -5.60 -19.40
C ASP A 228 17.02 -4.92 -18.05
N ILE A 229 16.32 -3.80 -17.78
CA ILE A 229 16.37 -3.13 -16.48
C ILE A 229 15.88 -4.05 -15.37
N TRP A 230 14.76 -4.74 -15.60
CA TRP A 230 14.08 -5.50 -14.58
C TRP A 230 14.82 -6.78 -14.18
N MET A 231 15.60 -7.35 -15.10
CA MET A 231 16.38 -8.58 -14.87
C MET A 231 17.81 -8.29 -14.43
N ASP A 232 18.27 -7.04 -14.50
CA ASP A 232 19.62 -6.64 -14.12
C ASP A 232 19.84 -6.72 -12.60
N THR A 233 20.72 -7.63 -12.19
CA THR A 233 21.14 -7.81 -10.79
C THR A 233 22.54 -7.26 -10.52
N SER A 234 23.09 -6.42 -11.41
CA SER A 234 24.32 -5.67 -11.10
C SER A 234 24.08 -4.58 -10.05
N ASP A 235 22.84 -4.10 -9.94
CA ASP A 235 22.38 -3.24 -8.86
C ASP A 235 22.22 -4.06 -7.55
N PRO A 236 22.90 -3.69 -6.45
CA PRO A 236 22.85 -4.43 -5.19
C PRO A 236 21.45 -4.54 -4.57
N LEU A 237 20.58 -3.53 -4.77
CA LEU A 237 19.21 -3.57 -4.30
C LEU A 237 18.43 -4.62 -5.11
N MET A 238 18.52 -4.59 -6.44
CA MET A 238 17.84 -5.59 -7.28
C MET A 238 18.35 -7.02 -7.01
N ALA A 239 19.66 -7.18 -6.82
CA ALA A 239 20.27 -8.44 -6.43
C ALA A 239 19.68 -8.99 -5.13
N GLY A 240 19.48 -8.14 -4.12
CA GLY A 240 18.86 -8.54 -2.85
C GLY A 240 17.34 -8.74 -2.91
N LEU A 241 16.61 -7.91 -3.67
CA LEU A 241 15.15 -7.99 -3.78
C LEU A 241 14.70 -9.28 -4.47
N LYS A 242 15.52 -9.82 -5.39
CA LYS A 242 15.26 -11.08 -6.11
C LYS A 242 15.72 -12.33 -5.38
N GLN A 243 16.32 -12.22 -4.19
CA GLN A 243 16.65 -13.40 -3.38
C GLN A 243 15.37 -14.03 -2.83
N ALA A 244 15.29 -15.37 -2.85
CA ALA A 244 14.14 -16.11 -2.33
C ALA A 244 13.88 -15.80 -0.85
N ALA A 245 14.95 -15.70 -0.06
CA ALA A 245 14.93 -15.09 1.26
C ALA A 245 15.69 -13.77 1.18
N ARG A 246 15.00 -12.66 1.42
CA ARG A 246 15.63 -11.34 1.39
C ARG A 246 16.64 -11.22 2.54
N PRO A 247 17.79 -10.55 2.32
CA PRO A 247 18.86 -10.46 3.30
C PRO A 247 18.55 -9.40 4.38
N VAL A 248 17.36 -9.48 4.99
CA VAL A 248 16.89 -8.53 5.99
C VAL A 248 17.65 -8.68 7.31
N GLU A 249 17.80 -7.57 8.02
CA GLU A 249 18.55 -7.44 9.26
C GLU A 249 17.62 -7.15 10.46
N GLY A 250 18.22 -7.02 11.65
CA GLY A 250 17.51 -6.68 12.88
C GLY A 250 16.46 -7.73 13.24
N ARG A 251 15.33 -7.29 13.78
CA ARG A 251 14.24 -8.19 14.20
C ARG A 251 13.66 -9.02 13.06
N CYS A 252 13.79 -8.55 11.82
CA CYS A 252 13.27 -9.25 10.66
C CYS A 252 14.08 -10.51 10.31
N ALA A 253 15.38 -10.55 10.65
CA ALA A 253 16.26 -11.68 10.37
C ALA A 253 15.82 -12.95 11.11
N ASP A 254 15.38 -12.79 12.37
CA ASP A 254 14.93 -13.87 13.25
C ASP A 254 13.40 -14.04 13.27
N CYS A 255 12.67 -13.29 12.44
CA CYS A 255 11.21 -13.29 12.43
C CYS A 255 10.64 -14.58 11.81
N ARG A 256 9.84 -15.33 12.57
CA ARG A 256 9.19 -16.57 12.08
C ARG A 256 8.19 -16.36 10.95
N TYR A 257 7.74 -15.12 10.71
CA TYR A 257 6.77 -14.76 9.67
C TYR A 257 7.41 -14.06 8.47
N LEU A 258 8.73 -14.11 8.32
CA LEU A 258 9.43 -13.50 7.19
C LEU A 258 8.89 -13.98 5.83
N ALA A 259 8.53 -15.27 5.72
CA ALA A 259 7.96 -15.84 4.49
C ALA A 259 6.53 -15.34 4.15
N ILE A 260 5.84 -14.68 5.10
CA ILE A 260 4.53 -14.07 4.85
C ILE A 260 4.68 -12.58 4.53
N CYS A 261 5.57 -11.88 5.23
CA CYS A 261 5.69 -10.43 5.17
C CYS A 261 6.76 -9.96 4.16
N GLY A 262 7.78 -10.78 3.87
CA GLY A 262 8.87 -10.43 2.95
C GLY A 262 9.76 -9.28 3.46
N GLY A 263 9.74 -9.01 4.77
CA GLY A 263 10.45 -7.90 5.39
C GLY A 263 9.68 -6.58 5.34
N ASN A 264 8.44 -6.52 4.84
CA ASN A 264 7.68 -5.26 4.77
C ASN A 264 8.36 -4.19 3.88
N SER A 265 8.04 -2.92 4.06
CA SER A 265 8.49 -1.83 3.19
C SER A 265 9.99 -1.57 3.28
N ARG A 266 10.70 -1.96 2.22
CA ARG A 266 12.12 -1.66 2.03
C ARG A 266 12.36 -0.17 1.79
N THR A 267 11.39 0.52 1.18
CA THR A 267 11.39 1.98 1.00
C THR A 267 11.42 2.70 2.34
N ARG A 268 10.62 2.27 3.33
CA ARG A 268 10.63 2.87 4.67
C ARG A 268 11.92 2.58 5.43
N ALA A 269 12.43 1.35 5.36
CA ALA A 269 13.71 0.98 5.95
C ALA A 269 14.84 1.89 5.42
N TRP A 270 14.92 2.07 4.10
CA TRP A 270 15.89 2.95 3.45
C TRP A 270 15.78 4.40 3.87
N GLN A 271 14.58 4.98 3.85
CA GLN A 271 14.41 6.40 4.15
C GLN A 271 14.70 6.76 5.60
N LEU A 272 14.58 5.80 6.50
CA LEU A 272 14.90 6.02 7.90
C LEU A 272 16.39 5.78 8.19
N SER A 273 16.96 4.69 7.65
CA SER A 273 18.28 4.20 8.07
C SER A 273 19.39 4.35 7.05
N GLY A 274 19.07 4.60 5.78
CA GLY A 274 20.03 4.46 4.68
C GLY A 274 20.43 3.01 4.41
N ASN A 275 19.71 2.03 4.96
CA ASN A 275 19.91 0.59 4.70
C ASN A 275 18.58 -0.03 4.22
N PHE A 276 18.58 -0.61 3.03
CA PHE A 276 17.43 -1.31 2.44
C PHE A 276 16.99 -2.53 3.26
N TRP A 277 17.94 -3.13 3.96
CA TRP A 277 17.79 -4.40 4.64
C TRP A 277 17.48 -4.26 6.12
N ALA A 278 17.60 -3.06 6.68
CA ALA A 278 17.16 -2.77 8.03
C ALA A 278 15.68 -3.13 8.25
N GLU A 279 15.31 -3.21 9.53
CA GLU A 279 13.92 -3.40 9.90
C GLU A 279 13.04 -2.23 9.45
N ASP A 280 11.81 -2.54 9.08
CA ASP A 280 10.82 -1.54 8.73
C ASP A 280 10.16 -0.98 10.01
N PRO A 281 10.27 0.33 10.31
CA PRO A 281 9.64 0.95 11.48
C PRO A 281 8.10 0.88 11.45
N GLY A 282 7.50 0.62 10.29
CA GLY A 282 6.06 0.41 10.13
C GLY A 282 5.57 -0.94 10.66
N CYS A 283 6.47 -1.87 11.00
CA CYS A 283 6.09 -3.14 11.62
C CYS A 283 5.55 -2.91 13.05
N TYR A 284 4.25 -3.08 13.24
CA TYR A 284 3.55 -2.88 14.50
C TYR A 284 3.40 -4.16 15.34
N LEU A 285 4.05 -5.26 14.93
CA LEU A 285 4.11 -6.53 15.67
C LEU A 285 5.23 -6.50 16.71
N SER A 286 4.94 -6.98 17.92
CA SER A 286 5.86 -7.11 19.04
C SER A 286 6.90 -8.23 18.83
N ASN A 287 8.00 -8.21 19.58
CA ASN A 287 9.02 -9.27 19.60
C ASN A 287 8.40 -10.63 19.94
N THR A 288 7.54 -10.67 20.95
CA THR A 288 6.83 -11.88 21.38
C THR A 288 5.98 -12.47 20.26
N GLU A 289 5.21 -11.65 19.54
CA GLU A 289 4.38 -12.13 18.42
C GLU A 289 5.23 -12.73 17.30
N ILE A 290 6.35 -12.10 16.93
CA ILE A 290 7.23 -12.56 15.85
C ILE A 290 8.24 -13.63 16.29
N GLY A 291 8.28 -13.96 17.58
CA GLY A 291 9.17 -14.96 18.17
C GLY A 291 10.65 -14.55 18.22
N VAL A 292 10.92 -13.25 18.39
CA VAL A 292 12.27 -12.69 18.54
C VAL A 292 12.52 -12.39 20.02
N GLU A 293 13.75 -12.60 20.50
CA GLU A 293 14.11 -12.30 21.89
C GLU A 293 14.01 -10.81 22.21
N GLU A 294 13.57 -10.45 23.43
CA GLU A 294 13.34 -9.04 23.81
C GLU A 294 14.59 -8.15 23.78
N GLN A 295 15.78 -8.74 23.72
CA GLN A 295 17.06 -8.01 23.68
C GLN A 295 17.25 -7.23 22.36
N HIS A 296 16.50 -7.55 21.30
CA HIS A 296 16.49 -6.73 20.09
C HIS A 296 15.65 -5.47 20.28
N SER A 297 16.32 -4.33 20.48
CA SER A 297 15.66 -3.03 20.50
C SER A 297 15.14 -2.65 19.11
N ARG A 298 13.92 -2.11 19.06
CA ARG A 298 13.36 -1.55 17.82
C ARG A 298 14.22 -0.39 17.32
N LEU A 299 14.33 -0.27 16.01
CA LEU A 299 14.93 0.86 15.32
C LEU A 299 14.28 2.15 15.82
N GLN A 300 15.08 2.99 16.46
CA GLN A 300 14.58 4.27 16.97
C GLN A 300 14.22 5.18 15.80
N THR A 301 13.01 5.72 15.85
CA THR A 301 12.55 6.67 14.84
C THR A 301 12.72 8.09 15.36
N THR A 302 13.34 8.96 14.57
CA THR A 302 13.49 10.39 14.89
C THR A 302 12.52 11.23 14.07
N ALA A 303 12.03 12.36 14.57
CA ALA A 303 11.23 13.26 13.73
C ALA A 303 12.04 13.68 12.48
N TRP A 304 11.37 13.77 11.32
CA TRP A 304 12.04 14.18 10.10
C TRP A 304 12.67 15.57 10.27
N SER A 305 13.96 15.69 9.95
CA SER A 305 14.67 16.97 9.85
C SER A 305 15.09 17.21 8.40
N ARG A 306 15.09 18.48 7.97
CA ARG A 306 15.46 18.90 6.60
C ARG A 306 16.91 18.61 6.22
N THR A 307 17.74 18.13 7.15
CA THR A 307 19.15 17.84 6.92
C THR A 307 19.23 16.68 5.95
N LYS A 308 19.54 16.96 4.68
CA LYS A 308 19.74 15.95 3.64
C LYS A 308 20.63 14.84 4.19
N VAL A 309 20.10 13.63 4.32
CA VAL A 309 20.95 12.45 4.22
C VAL A 309 21.51 12.54 2.81
N GLN A 310 22.81 12.83 2.69
CA GLN A 310 23.45 12.75 1.38
C GLN A 310 23.23 11.32 0.89
N PRO A 311 22.75 11.11 -0.35
CA PRO A 311 22.74 9.77 -0.91
C PRO A 311 24.19 9.29 -0.87
N VAL A 312 24.44 8.26 -0.07
CA VAL A 312 25.65 7.46 -0.21
C VAL A 312 25.43 6.74 -1.53
N HIS A 313 25.85 7.37 -2.63
CA HIS A 313 26.09 6.62 -3.85
C HIS A 313 27.11 5.53 -3.48
N PRO A 314 26.84 4.24 -3.75
CA PRO A 314 27.91 3.26 -3.69
C PRO A 314 29.06 3.79 -4.59
N PRO A 315 30.32 3.70 -4.14
CA PRO A 315 31.43 4.17 -4.95
C PRO A 315 31.35 3.52 -6.33
N ALA A 316 31.38 4.35 -7.38
CA ALA A 316 31.55 3.86 -8.72
C ALA A 316 32.83 3.00 -8.76
N CYS A 317 32.71 1.76 -9.24
CA CYS A 317 33.87 1.00 -9.68
C CYS A 317 34.45 1.64 -10.94
#